data_AF-A0A847E6K0-F1
#
_entry.id   AF-A0A847E6K0-F1
#
_cell.length_a   1.000
_cell.length_b   1.000
_cell.length_c   1.000
_cell.angle_alpha   90.00
_cell.angle_beta   90.00
_cell.angle_gamma   90.00
#
_symmetry.space_group_name_H-M   'P 1'
#
loop_
_entity.id
_entity.type
_entity.pdbx_description
1 polymer ?
#
loop_
_entity_poly.entity_id
_entity_poly.type
_entity_poly.pdbx_seq_one_letter_code
_entity_poly.pdbx_strand_id
1 'polypeptide(L)'
;MPVRKTLTGCVIGGRFFSIMTDPQTGRPVKAYPIRIQQNFDIPSYEGKTISVSGSLLPGDRFIITKGGSPAVIRDTCGRDNLNIIKKELIMEYRVSGYQEAKNRNFDKALRLTNKALYMDKTLCGTYVDRALVYYLKGDFTSGANDIKTVKNGRCRDRKDLNFLMLEEIGAILENSGRKADAINLYKMGLKSCQSEMCRESMNKALRKASGS
;
A
#
# COMPACT_ATOMS: atom_id res chain seq x y z
N MET A 1 -8.35 17.78 -19.11
CA MET A 1 -8.85 17.40 -20.45
C MET A 1 -8.65 15.89 -20.63
N PRO A 2 -9.56 15.17 -21.31
CA PRO A 2 -9.37 13.76 -21.62
C PRO A 2 -8.14 13.56 -22.52
N VAL A 3 -7.32 12.54 -22.23
CA VAL A 3 -6.11 12.23 -23.00
C VAL A 3 -6.32 10.92 -23.75
N ARG A 4 -6.24 10.95 -25.09
CA ARG A 4 -6.31 9.73 -25.89
C ARG A 4 -5.08 8.86 -25.62
N LYS A 5 -5.31 7.59 -25.30
CA LYS A 5 -4.23 6.65 -24.98
C LYS A 5 -4.65 5.21 -25.26
N THR A 6 -3.67 4.38 -25.57
CA THR A 6 -3.79 2.92 -25.54
C THR A 6 -3.14 2.42 -24.26
N LEU A 7 -3.90 1.67 -23.46
CA LEU A 7 -3.45 1.08 -22.22
C LEU A 7 -3.30 -0.42 -22.40
N THR A 8 -2.13 -0.94 -22.07
CA THR A 8 -1.85 -2.38 -22.06
C THR A 8 -1.68 -2.84 -20.63
N GLY A 9 -2.29 -3.97 -20.28
CA GLY A 9 -2.25 -4.43 -18.90
C GLY A 9 -2.95 -5.76 -18.67
N CYS A 10 -3.11 -6.14 -17.42
CA CYS A 10 -3.73 -7.41 -17.05
C CYS A 10 -5.10 -7.21 -16.43
N VAL A 11 -5.98 -8.21 -16.59
CA VAL A 11 -7.22 -8.29 -15.82
C VAL A 11 -7.03 -9.30 -14.69
N ILE A 12 -7.17 -8.84 -13.45
CA ILE A 12 -7.00 -9.65 -12.24
C ILE A 12 -8.11 -9.30 -11.24
N GLY A 13 -8.82 -10.30 -10.76
CA GLY A 13 -9.93 -10.13 -9.83
C GLY A 13 -11.05 -9.26 -10.40
N GLY A 14 -11.36 -9.41 -11.69
CA GLY A 14 -12.38 -8.62 -12.39
C GLY A 14 -12.01 -7.14 -12.59
N ARG A 15 -10.75 -6.76 -12.38
CA ARG A 15 -10.25 -5.38 -12.51
C ARG A 15 -9.15 -5.30 -13.57
N PHE A 16 -9.16 -4.26 -14.39
CA PHE A 16 -8.08 -3.98 -15.33
C PHE A 16 -6.97 -3.15 -14.66
N PHE A 17 -5.74 -3.65 -14.73
CA PHE A 17 -4.53 -2.98 -14.25
C PHE A 17 -3.66 -2.61 -15.45
N SER A 18 -3.58 -1.32 -15.77
CA SER A 18 -2.64 -0.82 -16.78
C SER A 18 -1.21 -0.98 -16.27
N ILE A 19 -0.35 -1.57 -17.09
CA ILE A 19 1.04 -1.85 -16.74
C ILE A 19 1.93 -0.82 -17.43
N MET A 20 2.69 -0.09 -16.63
CA MET A 20 3.76 0.78 -17.11
C MET A 20 5.06 -0.02 -17.12
N THR A 21 5.72 -0.02 -18.27
CA THR A 21 7.02 -0.67 -18.47
C THR A 21 8.12 0.37 -18.61
N ASP A 22 9.30 0.05 -18.11
CA ASP A 22 10.51 0.82 -18.36
C ASP A 22 10.86 0.75 -19.88
N PRO A 23 11.05 1.89 -20.58
CA PRO A 23 11.32 1.87 -22.02
C PRO A 23 12.66 1.24 -22.41
N GLN A 24 13.66 1.25 -21.52
CA GLN A 24 15.00 0.73 -21.80
C GLN A 24 15.07 -0.78 -21.57
N THR A 25 14.45 -1.27 -20.50
CA THR A 25 14.53 -2.67 -20.08
C THR A 25 13.31 -3.50 -20.48
N GLY A 26 12.20 -2.86 -20.85
CA GLY A 26 10.91 -3.49 -21.12
C GLY A 26 10.24 -4.11 -19.89
N ARG A 27 10.83 -3.95 -18.70
CA ARG A 27 10.32 -4.56 -17.46
C ARG A 27 9.16 -3.76 -16.87
N PRO A 28 8.16 -4.43 -16.29
CA PRO A 28 7.08 -3.75 -15.61
C PRO A 28 7.59 -3.02 -14.36
N VAL A 29 7.27 -1.73 -14.25
CA VAL A 29 7.69 -0.88 -13.13
C VAL A 29 6.53 -0.49 -12.22
N LYS A 30 5.32 -0.33 -12.76
CA LYS A 30 4.15 0.07 -11.97
C LYS A 30 2.85 -0.44 -12.59
N ALA A 31 1.90 -0.79 -11.74
CA ALA A 31 0.54 -1.12 -12.12
C ALA A 31 -0.40 0.00 -11.67
N TYR A 32 -1.37 0.35 -12.50
CA TYR A 32 -2.41 1.33 -12.18
C TYR A 32 -3.78 0.67 -12.31
N PRO A 33 -4.60 0.62 -11.25
CA PRO A 33 -5.96 0.13 -11.36
C PRO A 33 -6.82 1.12 -12.16
N ILE A 34 -7.33 0.72 -13.31
CA ILE A 34 -8.11 1.60 -14.19
C ILE A 34 -9.60 1.29 -14.05
N ARG A 35 -10.40 2.35 -13.90
CA ARG A 35 -11.86 2.25 -13.84
C ARG A 35 -12.46 2.46 -15.22
N ILE A 36 -12.84 1.38 -15.87
CA ILE A 36 -13.48 1.42 -17.20
C ILE A 36 -14.96 1.78 -17.02
N GLN A 37 -15.43 2.85 -17.67
CA GLN A 37 -16.77 3.43 -17.45
C GLN A 37 -17.87 2.92 -18.40
N GLN A 38 -17.57 2.01 -19.33
CA GLN A 38 -18.59 1.39 -20.20
C GLN A 38 -18.94 -0.02 -19.71
N ASN A 39 -20.18 -0.44 -19.95
CA ASN A 39 -20.67 -1.81 -19.72
C ASN A 39 -19.94 -2.78 -20.65
N PHE A 40 -18.73 -3.13 -20.24
CA PHE A 40 -17.86 -4.06 -20.91
C PHE A 40 -17.58 -5.21 -19.94
N ASP A 41 -17.64 -6.44 -20.44
CA ASP A 41 -17.45 -7.65 -19.64
C ASP A 41 -15.96 -7.88 -19.34
N ILE A 42 -15.38 -7.05 -18.46
CA ILE A 42 -14.00 -7.21 -17.97
C ILE A 42 -13.76 -8.63 -17.42
N PRO A 43 -14.67 -9.24 -16.63
CA PRO A 43 -14.48 -10.61 -16.15
C PRO A 43 -14.17 -11.65 -17.23
N SER A 44 -14.67 -11.51 -18.45
CA SER A 44 -14.35 -12.45 -19.55
C SER A 44 -12.87 -12.48 -19.96
N TYR A 45 -12.07 -11.52 -19.49
CA TYR A 45 -10.64 -11.40 -19.74
C TYR A 45 -9.79 -11.77 -18.53
N GLU A 46 -10.37 -12.35 -17.48
CA GLU A 46 -9.68 -12.70 -16.25
C GLU A 46 -8.40 -13.51 -16.52
N GLY A 47 -7.30 -13.09 -15.89
CA GLY A 47 -5.99 -13.70 -16.04
C GLY A 47 -5.28 -13.35 -17.35
N LYS A 48 -5.90 -12.62 -18.29
CA LYS A 48 -5.31 -12.27 -19.58
C LYS A 48 -4.57 -10.94 -19.57
N THR A 49 -3.68 -10.75 -20.55
CA THR A 49 -3.12 -9.44 -20.90
C THR A 49 -3.90 -8.86 -22.06
N ILE A 50 -4.46 -7.67 -21.88
CA ILE A 50 -5.27 -6.97 -22.88
C ILE A 50 -4.71 -5.59 -23.20
N SER A 51 -5.03 -5.08 -24.39
CA SER A 51 -4.76 -3.72 -24.81
C SER A 51 -6.07 -3.02 -25.17
N VAL A 52 -6.28 -1.81 -24.66
CA VAL A 52 -7.52 -1.06 -24.85
C VAL A 52 -7.22 0.40 -25.21
N SER A 53 -7.85 0.87 -26.29
CA SER A 53 -7.71 2.26 -26.77
C SER A 53 -8.92 3.09 -26.36
N GLY A 54 -8.67 4.33 -25.94
CA GLY A 54 -9.73 5.19 -25.41
C GLY A 54 -9.21 6.53 -24.90
N SER A 55 -10.00 7.16 -24.04
CA SER A 55 -9.69 8.43 -23.39
C SER A 55 -9.53 8.22 -21.89
N LEU A 56 -8.37 8.60 -21.35
CA LEU A 56 -8.09 8.64 -19.92
C LEU A 56 -8.53 9.99 -19.34
N LEU A 57 -9.30 9.96 -18.26
CA LEU A 57 -9.81 11.10 -17.53
C LEU A 57 -9.18 11.15 -16.13
N PRO A 58 -9.25 12.30 -15.43
CA PRO A 58 -8.81 12.40 -14.04
C PRO A 58 -9.45 11.35 -13.13
N GLY A 59 -8.66 10.84 -12.19
CA GLY A 59 -9.05 9.78 -11.25
C GLY A 59 -9.05 8.38 -11.88
N ASP A 60 -8.15 8.13 -12.82
CA ASP A 60 -7.93 6.83 -13.50
C ASP A 60 -9.19 6.25 -14.14
N ARG A 61 -10.11 7.12 -14.54
CA ARG A 61 -11.32 6.76 -15.29
C ARG A 61 -10.97 6.64 -16.76
N PHE A 62 -11.41 5.58 -17.40
CA PHE A 62 -11.11 5.31 -18.79
C PHE A 62 -12.39 5.02 -19.57
N ILE A 63 -12.54 5.73 -20.68
CA ILE A 63 -13.66 5.55 -21.62
C ILE A 63 -13.09 4.93 -22.89
N ILE A 64 -13.52 3.71 -23.20
CA ILE A 64 -13.12 3.03 -24.43
C ILE A 64 -13.68 3.81 -25.63
N THR A 65 -12.90 3.88 -26.71
CA THR A 65 -13.36 4.45 -27.99
C THR A 65 -14.67 3.76 -28.40
N LYS A 66 -15.65 4.53 -28.90
CA LYS A 66 -16.96 4.00 -29.30
C LYS A 66 -16.79 2.84 -30.30
N GLY A 67 -17.38 1.69 -29.99
CA GLY A 67 -17.28 0.47 -30.80
C GLY A 67 -15.95 -0.28 -30.68
N GLY A 68 -15.01 0.21 -29.85
CA GLY A 68 -13.75 -0.48 -29.57
C GLY A 68 -13.95 -1.59 -28.55
N SER A 69 -13.21 -2.68 -28.73
CA SER A 69 -13.06 -3.76 -27.75
C SER A 69 -11.59 -3.94 -27.38
N PRO A 70 -11.27 -4.39 -26.16
CA PRO A 70 -9.91 -4.77 -25.81
C PRO A 70 -9.42 -5.91 -26.69
N ALA A 71 -8.22 -5.74 -27.22
CA ALA A 71 -7.50 -6.80 -27.90
C ALA A 71 -6.80 -7.67 -26.85
N VAL A 72 -6.98 -8.99 -26.93
CA VAL A 72 -6.18 -9.93 -26.14
C VAL A 72 -4.79 -9.97 -26.73
N ILE A 73 -3.79 -9.53 -25.96
CA ILE A 73 -2.38 -9.55 -26.37
C ILE A 73 -1.74 -10.89 -25.98
N ARG A 74 -2.11 -11.41 -24.82
CA ARG A 74 -1.69 -12.73 -24.33
C ARG A 74 -2.81 -13.34 -23.50
N ASP A 75 -3.01 -14.65 -23.63
CA ASP A 75 -3.98 -15.39 -22.81
C ASP A 75 -3.60 -15.52 -21.33
N THR A 76 -2.40 -15.08 -20.96
CA THR A 76 -1.93 -15.07 -19.57
C THR A 76 -1.33 -13.72 -19.19
N CYS A 77 -1.51 -13.30 -17.95
CA CYS A 77 -0.79 -12.20 -17.32
C CYS A 77 0.59 -12.69 -16.89
N GLY A 78 1.64 -12.03 -17.39
CA GLY A 78 3.02 -12.40 -17.08
C GLY A 78 3.33 -12.31 -15.58
N ARG A 79 4.22 -13.17 -15.10
CA ARG A 79 4.61 -13.24 -13.67
C ARG A 79 5.10 -11.91 -13.12
N ASP A 80 5.89 -11.16 -13.89
CA ASP A 80 6.40 -9.86 -13.45
C ASP A 80 5.28 -8.81 -13.33
N ASN A 81 4.28 -8.86 -14.21
CA ASN A 81 3.08 -8.03 -14.10
C ASN A 81 2.28 -8.41 -12.85
N LEU A 82 2.08 -9.71 -12.59
CA LEU A 82 1.42 -10.17 -11.36
C LEU A 82 2.15 -9.71 -10.10
N ASN A 83 3.49 -9.70 -10.11
CA ASN A 83 4.28 -9.23 -8.99
C ASN A 83 4.04 -7.74 -8.67
N ILE A 84 3.99 -6.87 -9.69
CA ILE A 84 3.72 -5.45 -9.47
C ILE A 84 2.25 -5.18 -9.11
N ILE A 85 1.30 -5.92 -9.69
CA ILE A 85 -0.13 -5.82 -9.34
C ILE A 85 -0.34 -6.25 -7.89
N LYS A 86 0.32 -7.32 -7.46
CA LYS A 86 0.28 -7.78 -6.06
C LYS A 86 0.75 -6.68 -5.11
N LYS A 87 1.85 -5.98 -5.42
CA LYS A 87 2.36 -4.87 -4.61
C LYS A 87 1.34 -3.72 -4.54
N GLU A 88 0.74 -3.36 -5.66
CA GLU A 88 -0.30 -2.32 -5.74
C GLU A 88 -1.52 -2.67 -4.88
N LEU A 89 -2.02 -3.91 -5.00
CA LEU A 89 -3.14 -4.40 -4.20
C LEU A 89 -2.84 -4.39 -2.70
N ILE A 90 -1.63 -4.78 -2.30
CA ILE A 90 -1.20 -4.72 -0.90
C ILE A 90 -1.22 -3.27 -0.40
N MET A 91 -0.70 -2.33 -1.20
CA MET A 91 -0.73 -0.91 -0.85
C MET A 91 -2.16 -0.38 -0.73
N GLU A 92 -3.06 -0.75 -1.64
CA GLU A 92 -4.48 -0.41 -1.59
C GLU A 92 -5.13 -0.87 -0.26
N TYR A 93 -4.88 -2.13 0.16
CA TYR A 93 -5.39 -2.64 1.42
C TYR A 93 -4.80 -1.92 2.64
N ARG A 94 -3.51 -1.58 2.61
CA ARG A 94 -2.84 -0.85 3.69
C ARG A 94 -3.42 0.56 3.86
N VAL A 95 -3.53 1.31 2.77
CA VAL A 95 -4.09 2.67 2.76
C VAL A 95 -5.56 2.66 3.18
N SER A 96 -6.35 1.73 2.64
CA SER A 96 -7.75 1.57 3.04
C SER A 96 -7.88 1.20 4.52
N GLY A 97 -7.01 0.31 5.01
CA GLY A 97 -6.98 -0.08 6.42
C GLY A 97 -6.72 1.11 7.34
N TYR A 98 -5.75 1.95 7.00
CA TYR A 98 -5.48 3.19 7.72
C TYR A 98 -6.69 4.13 7.73
N GLN A 99 -7.31 4.40 6.57
CA GLN A 99 -8.47 5.28 6.48
C GLN A 99 -9.64 4.79 7.35
N GLU A 100 -9.92 3.48 7.34
CA GLU A 100 -10.96 2.89 8.19
C GLU A 100 -10.62 3.01 9.67
N ALA A 101 -9.34 2.88 10.06
CA ALA A 101 -8.92 3.08 11.44
C ALA A 101 -9.10 4.53 11.89
N LYS A 102 -8.80 5.51 11.03
CA LYS A 102 -9.07 6.93 11.30
C LYS A 102 -10.56 7.22 11.47
N ASN A 103 -11.41 6.48 10.75
CA ASN A 103 -12.86 6.52 10.89
C ASN A 103 -13.39 5.68 12.08
N ARG A 104 -12.51 5.13 12.92
CA ARG A 104 -12.82 4.22 14.05
C ARG A 104 -13.51 2.90 13.67
N ASN A 105 -13.48 2.52 12.39
CA ASN A 105 -13.99 1.26 11.88
C ASN A 105 -12.95 0.14 12.04
N PHE A 106 -12.55 -0.13 13.29
CA PHE A 106 -11.37 -0.95 13.58
C PHE A 106 -11.45 -2.38 13.04
N ASP A 107 -12.61 -3.03 13.08
CA ASP A 107 -12.73 -4.41 12.59
C ASP A 107 -12.55 -4.50 11.07
N LYS A 108 -13.01 -3.48 10.34
CA LYS A 108 -12.77 -3.36 8.89
C LYS A 108 -11.30 -3.05 8.61
N ALA A 109 -10.68 -2.16 9.38
CA ALA A 109 -9.26 -1.84 9.28
C ALA A 109 -8.36 -3.07 9.52
N LEU A 110 -8.68 -3.87 10.55
CA LEU A 110 -7.97 -5.13 10.86
C LEU A 110 -8.15 -6.16 9.73
N ARG A 111 -9.36 -6.30 9.19
CA ARG A 111 -9.60 -7.21 8.04
C ARG A 111 -8.75 -6.81 6.83
N LEU A 112 -8.66 -5.53 6.51
CA LEU A 112 -7.88 -5.02 5.38
C LEU A 112 -6.37 -5.22 5.58
N THR A 113 -5.84 -4.85 6.74
CA THR A 113 -4.42 -5.04 7.05
C THR A 113 -4.04 -6.53 7.16
N ASN A 114 -4.92 -7.39 7.66
CA ASN A 114 -4.74 -8.85 7.63
C ASN A 114 -4.70 -9.39 6.19
N LYS A 115 -5.55 -8.88 5.30
CA LYS A 115 -5.52 -9.26 3.88
C LYS A 115 -4.20 -8.88 3.21
N ALA A 116 -3.67 -7.70 3.51
CA ALA A 116 -2.35 -7.28 3.05
C ALA A 116 -1.23 -8.22 3.53
N LEU A 117 -1.25 -8.64 4.81
CA LEU A 117 -0.29 -9.59 5.37
C LEU A 117 -0.43 -11.01 4.80
N TYR A 118 -1.66 -11.45 4.53
CA TYR A 118 -1.90 -12.74 3.87
C TYR A 118 -1.26 -12.78 2.48
N MET A 119 -1.34 -11.67 1.75
CA MET A 119 -0.70 -11.55 0.44
C MET A 119 0.84 -11.54 0.55
N ASP A 120 1.40 -10.78 1.50
CA ASP A 120 2.84 -10.79 1.75
C ASP A 120 3.19 -10.51 3.22
N LYS A 121 3.52 -11.58 3.94
CA LYS A 121 3.92 -11.52 5.35
C LYS A 121 5.33 -10.97 5.58
N THR A 122 6.08 -10.67 4.53
CA THR A 122 7.48 -10.20 4.63
C THR A 122 7.60 -8.68 4.64
N LEU A 123 6.50 -7.95 4.44
CA LEU A 123 6.47 -6.49 4.40
C LEU A 123 6.36 -5.89 5.80
N CYS A 124 7.42 -5.22 6.27
CA CYS A 124 7.43 -4.64 7.61
C CYS A 124 6.42 -3.50 7.75
N GLY A 125 6.23 -2.69 6.70
CA GLY A 125 5.25 -1.60 6.70
C GLY A 125 3.83 -2.06 7.02
N THR A 126 3.42 -3.25 6.55
CA THR A 126 2.07 -3.77 6.83
C THR A 126 1.87 -4.11 8.32
N TYR A 127 2.92 -4.58 9.02
CA TYR A 127 2.85 -4.78 10.47
C TYR A 127 2.78 -3.45 11.22
N VAL A 128 3.50 -2.42 10.78
CA VAL A 128 3.40 -1.07 11.37
C VAL A 128 1.99 -0.51 11.20
N ASP A 129 1.41 -0.64 10.01
CA ASP A 129 0.05 -0.15 9.74
C ASP A 129 -0.98 -0.89 10.62
N ARG A 130 -0.87 -2.21 10.75
CA ARG A 130 -1.77 -2.98 11.64
C ARG A 130 -1.54 -2.66 13.12
N ALA A 131 -0.29 -2.46 13.52
CA ALA A 131 0.04 -2.00 14.88
C ALA A 131 -0.68 -0.69 15.19
N LEU A 132 -0.67 0.29 14.27
CA LEU A 132 -1.41 1.54 14.42
C LEU A 132 -2.91 1.30 14.63
N VAL A 133 -3.53 0.39 13.85
CA VAL A 133 -4.94 0.03 14.06
C VAL A 133 -5.19 -0.47 15.49
N TYR A 134 -4.33 -1.35 16.01
CA TYR A 134 -4.44 -1.84 17.39
C TYR A 134 -4.25 -0.73 18.41
N TYR A 135 -3.25 0.13 18.25
CA TYR A 135 -3.01 1.27 19.16
C TYR A 135 -4.16 2.27 19.16
N LEU A 136 -4.74 2.59 18.01
CA LEU A 136 -5.94 3.45 17.92
C LEU A 136 -7.18 2.81 18.56
N LYS A 137 -7.28 1.47 18.52
CA LYS A 137 -8.33 0.69 19.22
C LYS A 137 -8.08 0.60 20.74
N GLY A 138 -6.89 0.92 21.22
CA GLY A 138 -6.46 0.76 22.62
C GLY A 138 -5.92 -0.64 22.96
N ASP A 139 -5.72 -1.51 21.97
CA ASP A 139 -5.10 -2.83 22.14
C ASP A 139 -3.57 -2.70 22.03
N PHE A 140 -2.95 -2.19 23.09
CA PHE A 140 -1.51 -1.99 23.15
C PHE A 140 -0.72 -3.31 23.06
N THR A 141 -1.31 -4.42 23.52
CA THR A 141 -0.64 -5.74 23.53
C THR A 141 -0.45 -6.25 22.12
N SER A 142 -1.51 -6.26 21.31
CA SER A 142 -1.43 -6.70 19.91
C SER A 142 -0.56 -5.75 19.07
N GLY A 143 -0.69 -4.43 19.29
CA GLY A 143 0.15 -3.44 18.63
C GLY A 143 1.63 -3.63 18.93
N ALA A 144 2.00 -3.84 20.20
CA ALA A 144 3.37 -4.10 20.61
C ALA A 144 3.92 -5.41 20.01
N ASN A 145 3.09 -6.44 19.85
CA ASN A 145 3.50 -7.69 19.23
C ASN A 145 3.83 -7.54 17.74
N ASP A 146 3.07 -6.71 17.01
CA ASP A 146 3.38 -6.37 15.61
C ASP A 146 4.69 -5.55 15.51
N ILE A 147 4.91 -4.57 16.38
CA ILE A 147 6.19 -3.84 16.45
C ILE A 147 7.35 -4.77 16.79
N LYS A 148 7.16 -5.75 17.69
CA LYS A 148 8.18 -6.77 18.00
C LYS A 148 8.50 -7.64 16.78
N THR A 149 7.50 -7.96 15.97
CA THR A 149 7.70 -8.70 14.71
C THR A 149 8.61 -7.91 13.75
N VAL A 150 8.39 -6.59 13.65
CA VAL A 150 9.27 -5.69 12.89
C VAL A 150 10.68 -5.67 13.47
N LYS A 151 10.84 -5.49 14.79
CA LYS A 151 12.14 -5.42 15.50
C LYS A 151 12.96 -6.72 15.43
N ASN A 152 12.30 -7.88 15.42
CA ASN A 152 12.99 -9.19 15.44
C ASN A 152 13.40 -9.70 14.04
N GLY A 153 13.03 -9.00 12.98
CA GLY A 153 13.54 -9.28 11.62
C GLY A 153 12.76 -10.38 10.92
N ARG A 154 11.56 -10.65 11.44
CA ARG A 154 10.63 -11.63 10.85
C ARG A 154 10.05 -11.13 9.53
N CYS A 155 10.14 -9.83 9.25
CA CYS A 155 9.85 -9.19 7.97
C CYS A 155 11.17 -8.70 7.31
N ARG A 156 11.22 -8.69 5.98
CA ARG A 156 12.43 -8.46 5.17
C ARG A 156 12.62 -7.00 4.73
N ASP A 157 11.53 -6.24 4.57
CA ASP A 157 11.57 -4.89 4.03
C ASP A 157 11.56 -3.81 5.12
N ARG A 158 12.72 -3.63 5.77
CA ARG A 158 12.89 -2.65 6.86
C ARG A 158 13.37 -1.27 6.40
N LYS A 159 13.67 -1.13 5.11
CA LYS A 159 14.17 0.13 4.56
C LYS A 159 12.96 1.05 4.38
N ASP A 160 13.01 2.19 5.06
CA ASP A 160 11.96 3.21 5.00
C ASP A 160 10.59 2.75 5.55
N LEU A 161 10.56 2.40 6.84
CA LEU A 161 9.28 2.26 7.53
C LEU A 161 8.52 3.60 7.47
N ASN A 162 7.19 3.54 7.36
CA ASN A 162 6.37 4.74 7.30
C ASN A 162 6.49 5.52 8.63
N PHE A 163 7.37 6.52 8.65
CA PHE A 163 7.71 7.25 9.86
C PHE A 163 6.53 8.04 10.41
N LEU A 164 5.61 8.50 9.56
CA LEU A 164 4.39 9.17 9.99
C LEU A 164 3.50 8.26 10.86
N MET A 165 3.41 6.98 10.50
CA MET A 165 2.67 5.99 11.30
C MET A 165 3.38 5.71 12.63
N LEU A 166 4.71 5.68 12.64
CA LEU A 166 5.50 5.52 13.85
C LEU A 166 5.35 6.73 14.79
N GLU A 167 5.23 7.95 14.24
CA GLU A 167 4.92 9.16 15.01
C GLU A 167 3.55 9.10 15.64
N GLU A 168 2.54 8.70 14.88
CA GLU A 168 1.18 8.59 15.39
C GLU A 168 1.09 7.56 16.52
N ILE A 169 1.69 6.37 16.35
CA ILE A 169 1.78 5.37 17.42
C ILE A 169 2.54 5.93 18.63
N GLY A 170 3.67 6.59 18.42
CA GLY A 170 4.47 7.17 19.49
C GLY A 170 3.69 8.21 20.30
N ALA A 171 2.95 9.09 19.63
CA ALA A 171 2.09 10.07 20.28
C ALA A 171 0.96 9.40 21.10
N ILE A 172 0.34 8.33 20.57
CA ILE A 172 -0.65 7.53 21.30
C ILE A 172 -0.04 6.94 22.58
N LEU A 173 1.18 6.39 22.46
CA LEU A 173 1.92 5.82 23.60
C LEU A 173 2.25 6.89 24.65
N GLU A 174 2.74 8.05 24.24
CA GLU A 174 3.03 9.19 25.14
C GLU A 174 1.77 9.62 25.90
N ASN A 175 0.66 9.82 25.20
CA ASN A 175 -0.63 10.22 25.80
C ASN A 175 -1.20 9.16 26.73
N SER A 176 -0.81 7.90 26.57
CA SER A 176 -1.22 6.77 27.42
C SER A 176 -0.24 6.52 28.58
N GLY A 177 0.72 7.42 28.83
CA GLY A 177 1.74 7.27 29.88
C GLY A 177 2.85 6.26 29.56
N ARG A 178 2.89 5.71 28.35
CA ARG A 178 3.84 4.67 27.89
C ARG A 178 5.06 5.29 27.20
N LYS A 179 5.63 6.33 27.81
CA LYS A 179 6.70 7.18 27.24
C LYS A 179 7.97 6.39 26.84
N ALA A 180 8.36 5.40 27.65
CA ALA A 180 9.51 4.54 27.34
C ALA A 180 9.32 3.73 26.04
N ASP A 181 8.09 3.26 25.78
CA ASP A 181 7.77 2.52 24.56
C ASP A 181 7.79 3.43 23.34
N ALA A 182 7.29 4.67 23.47
CA ALA A 182 7.38 5.69 22.42
C ALA A 182 8.83 6.00 22.03
N ILE A 183 9.71 6.23 23.02
CA ILE A 183 11.15 6.45 22.80
C ILE A 183 11.78 5.28 22.03
N ASN A 184 11.47 4.03 22.42
CA ASN A 184 11.98 2.85 21.75
C ASN A 184 11.48 2.74 20.30
N LEU A 185 10.22 3.13 20.06
CA LEU A 185 9.64 3.17 18.73
C LEU A 185 10.31 4.23 17.84
N TYR A 186 10.52 5.45 18.33
CA TYR A 186 11.22 6.49 17.58
C TYR A 186 12.66 6.10 17.25
N LYS A 187 13.38 5.48 18.19
CA LYS A 187 14.72 4.91 17.93
C LYS A 187 14.70 3.83 16.86
N MET A 188 13.65 3.00 16.82
CA MET A 188 13.47 2.01 15.76
C MET A 188 13.22 2.70 14.40
N GLY A 189 12.34 3.70 14.36
CA GLY A 189 12.05 4.49 13.16
C GLY A 189 13.29 5.19 12.61
N LEU A 190 14.05 5.86 13.48
CA LEU A 190 15.29 6.57 13.11
C LEU A 190 16.31 5.65 12.43
N LYS A 191 16.45 4.41 12.91
CA LYS A 191 17.33 3.39 12.29
C LYS A 191 16.88 2.96 10.89
N SER A 192 15.61 3.14 10.55
CA SER A 192 15.05 2.79 9.23
C SER A 192 14.99 3.96 8.24
N CYS A 193 15.22 5.20 8.71
CA CYS A 193 15.08 6.40 7.89
C CYS A 193 16.09 6.46 6.74
N GLN A 194 15.58 6.69 5.53
CA GLN A 194 16.40 6.90 4.33
C GLN A 194 16.44 8.35 3.85
N SER A 195 15.55 9.21 4.37
CA SER A 195 15.49 10.64 4.05
C SER A 195 15.88 11.51 5.25
N GLU A 196 16.36 12.72 4.95
CA GLU A 196 16.65 13.75 5.98
C GLU A 196 15.39 14.13 6.75
N MET A 197 14.27 14.35 6.02
CA MET A 197 12.96 14.62 6.60
C MET A 197 12.54 13.56 7.63
N CYS A 198 12.71 12.26 7.33
CA CYS A 198 12.42 11.20 8.30
C CYS A 198 13.31 11.32 9.55
N ARG A 199 14.61 11.57 9.39
CA ARG A 199 15.55 11.71 10.52
C ARG A 199 15.19 12.90 11.39
N GLU A 200 14.89 14.05 10.79
CA GLU A 200 14.48 15.25 11.51
C GLU A 200 13.20 15.01 12.33
N SER A 201 12.18 14.43 11.69
CA SER A 201 10.90 14.13 12.33
C SER A 201 11.07 13.18 13.52
N MET A 202 11.77 12.05 13.32
CA MET A 202 12.07 11.08 14.39
C MET A 202 12.90 11.69 15.52
N ASN A 203 13.91 12.52 15.21
CA ASN A 203 14.73 13.18 16.22
C ASN A 203 13.92 14.19 17.05
N LYS A 204 13.05 14.97 16.40
CA LYS A 204 12.15 15.89 17.08
C LYS A 204 11.20 15.17 18.03
N ALA A 205 10.58 14.08 17.57
CA ALA A 205 9.71 13.24 18.40
C ALA A 205 10.48 12.64 19.59
N LEU A 206 11.71 12.17 19.36
CA LEU A 206 12.56 11.61 20.40
C LEU A 206 12.97 12.64 21.46
N ARG A 207 13.33 13.86 21.08
CA ARG A 207 13.67 14.97 22.00
C ARG A 207 12.49 15.32 22.89
N LYS A 208 11.33 15.55 22.27
CA LYS A 208 10.06 15.80 22.98
C LYS A 208 9.75 14.68 23.98
N ALA A 209 9.82 13.43 23.54
CA ALA A 209 9.58 12.27 24.37
C ALA A 209 10.70 11.98 25.39
N SER A 210 11.85 12.64 25.32
CA SER A 210 12.92 12.51 26.34
C SER A 210 12.91 13.66 27.35
N GLY A 211 12.12 14.72 27.11
CA GLY A 211 12.14 15.94 27.92
C GLY A 211 13.42 16.76 27.70
N SER A 212 14.02 16.66 26.50
CA SER A 212 15.29 17.29 26.10
C SER A 212 15.10 18.27 24.96
#